data_AF-A0A3V8FNJ1-F1
#
_entry.id   AF-A0A3V8FNJ1-F1
#
_cell.length_a   1.000
_cell.length_b   1.000
_cell.length_c   1.000
_cell.angle_alpha   90.00
_cell.angle_beta   90.00
_cell.angle_gamma   90.00
#
_symmetry.space_group_name_H-M   'P 1'
#
loop_
_entity.id
_entity.type
_entity.pdbx_description
1 polymer ?
#
loop_
_entity_poly.entity_id
_entity_poly.type
_entity_poly.pdbx_seq_one_letter_code
_entity_poly.pdbx_strand_id
1 'polypeptide(L)'
;MINKIFALPVIEQLTPVLSRRQLDDLDLIVVDHPQVKASFALQGAHLLSWKPVGEEEVLWLSNNTPFKTGVALRGGVPICWPWFGPAAQQGLPSHGFARNLPWALKAHNEDDNGVMLTFELQSSEATRKYWPHDFTLLARFKVGKTCEIELEAHGEFATTSALHSYFNVGDIANVKVSGLGDRFIDKVNDAKEGVLAGGIQTFPDRTDRVYLNPEACSVIHDATLNRTIDVVHHHHLNVVGWNPGPALSVSMGDMPDDGYKTFVCVETVYATAPQQATEEKPSRLAQTICVAKR
;
A
#
# COMPACT_ATOMS: atom_id res chain seq x y z
N MET A 1 10.42 12.89 -5.38
CA MET A 1 9.59 12.13 -6.34
C MET A 1 8.22 12.74 -6.58
N ILE A 2 7.37 12.85 -5.55
CA ILE A 2 5.94 13.21 -5.69
C ILE A 2 5.73 14.57 -6.40
N ASN A 3 6.50 15.61 -6.06
CA ASN A 3 6.46 16.90 -6.77
C ASN A 3 6.70 16.78 -8.28
N LYS A 4 7.49 15.79 -8.74
CA LYS A 4 7.70 15.55 -10.18
C LYS A 4 6.40 15.10 -10.83
N ILE A 5 5.61 14.25 -10.19
CA ILE A 5 4.30 13.76 -10.70
C ILE A 5 3.34 14.93 -10.88
N PHE A 6 3.21 15.80 -9.87
CA PHE A 6 2.31 16.96 -9.93
C PHE A 6 2.77 18.05 -10.91
N ALA A 7 4.04 18.04 -11.34
CA ALA A 7 4.56 18.94 -12.37
C ALA A 7 4.40 18.38 -13.80
N LEU A 8 3.98 17.13 -13.97
CA LEU A 8 3.79 16.54 -15.30
C LEU A 8 2.71 17.28 -16.09
N PRO A 9 2.83 17.35 -17.43
CA PRO A 9 1.76 17.88 -18.26
C PRO A 9 0.50 17.01 -18.16
N VAL A 10 -0.66 17.66 -18.26
CA VAL A 10 -1.94 16.97 -18.40
C VAL A 10 -2.05 16.43 -19.82
N ILE A 11 -2.29 15.13 -19.96
CA ILE A 11 -2.56 14.47 -21.24
C ILE A 11 -4.06 14.53 -21.52
N GLU A 12 -4.86 14.26 -20.50
CA GLU A 12 -6.32 14.25 -20.57
C GLU A 12 -6.88 14.78 -19.26
N GLN A 13 -7.80 15.72 -19.35
CA GLN A 13 -8.52 16.25 -18.19
C GLN A 13 -9.83 15.47 -18.05
N LEU A 14 -10.01 14.72 -16.97
CA LEU A 14 -11.20 13.89 -16.74
C LEU A 14 -12.31 14.70 -16.05
N THR A 15 -11.93 15.49 -15.05
CA THR A 15 -12.78 16.41 -14.29
C THR A 15 -11.97 17.66 -13.93
N PRO A 16 -12.53 18.70 -13.29
CA PRO A 16 -11.74 19.85 -12.82
C PRO A 16 -10.55 19.49 -11.92
N VAL A 17 -10.62 18.38 -11.17
CA VAL A 17 -9.57 17.96 -10.22
C VAL A 17 -8.87 16.66 -10.59
N LEU A 18 -9.40 15.88 -11.54
CA LEU A 18 -8.79 14.64 -12.03
C LEU A 18 -8.18 14.81 -13.42
N SER A 19 -6.92 14.41 -13.54
CA SER A 19 -6.20 14.39 -14.82
C SER A 19 -5.45 13.08 -15.02
N ARG A 20 -5.36 12.62 -16.27
CA ARG A 20 -4.42 11.58 -16.67
C ARG A 20 -3.14 12.25 -17.15
N ARG A 21 -2.02 11.74 -16.64
CA ARG A 21 -0.65 12.16 -16.98
C ARG A 21 0.18 10.91 -17.25
N GLN A 22 1.41 11.07 -17.70
CA GLN A 22 2.30 9.95 -17.93
C GLN A 22 3.68 10.25 -17.38
N LEU A 23 4.26 9.27 -16.69
CA LEU A 23 5.66 9.29 -16.30
C LEU A 23 6.34 8.05 -16.83
N ASP A 24 7.32 8.27 -17.72
CA ASP A 24 8.01 7.19 -18.41
C ASP A 24 6.98 6.27 -19.12
N ASP A 25 6.90 4.99 -18.78
CA ASP A 25 5.94 4.09 -19.45
C ASP A 25 4.52 4.17 -18.86
N LEU A 26 4.35 4.69 -17.64
CA LEU A 26 3.11 4.49 -16.86
C LEU A 26 2.15 5.67 -16.95
N ASP A 27 0.89 5.36 -17.30
CA ASP A 27 -0.25 6.26 -17.12
C ASP A 27 -0.57 6.45 -15.64
N LEU A 28 -0.70 7.70 -15.25
CA LEU A 28 -0.99 8.14 -13.89
C LEU A 28 -2.32 8.88 -13.84
N ILE A 29 -3.12 8.61 -12.81
CA ILE A 29 -4.30 9.41 -12.46
C ILE A 29 -3.89 10.34 -11.32
N VAL A 30 -4.03 11.65 -11.51
CA VAL A 30 -3.62 12.68 -10.55
C VAL A 30 -4.83 13.45 -10.09
N VAL A 31 -5.02 13.47 -8.77
CA VAL A 31 -6.02 14.28 -8.04
C VAL A 31 -5.33 15.56 -7.55
N ASP A 32 -5.70 16.69 -8.13
CA ASP A 32 -5.32 18.03 -7.66
C ASP A 32 -6.57 18.77 -7.19
N HIS A 33 -7.02 18.44 -5.98
CA HIS A 33 -8.26 18.93 -5.37
C HIS A 33 -7.94 19.94 -4.25
N PRO A 34 -8.78 20.99 -4.02
CA PRO A 34 -8.50 21.99 -2.98
C PRO A 34 -8.26 21.42 -1.56
N GLN A 35 -8.89 20.30 -1.23
CA GLN A 35 -8.74 19.62 0.08
C GLN A 35 -7.68 18.52 0.08
N VAL A 36 -7.19 18.04 -1.06
CA VAL A 36 -6.30 16.87 -1.11
C VAL A 36 -5.50 16.81 -2.42
N LYS A 37 -4.24 16.40 -2.30
CA LYS A 37 -3.43 15.93 -3.42
C LYS A 37 -3.23 14.43 -3.31
N ALA A 38 -3.50 13.71 -4.38
CA ALA A 38 -3.21 12.28 -4.47
C ALA A 38 -2.82 11.90 -5.90
N SER A 39 -2.12 10.78 -6.07
CA SER A 39 -1.84 10.25 -7.39
C SER A 39 -1.77 8.73 -7.38
N PHE A 40 -2.11 8.14 -8.53
CA PHE A 40 -2.21 6.71 -8.75
C PHE A 40 -1.49 6.33 -10.03
N ALA A 41 -0.86 5.18 -10.09
CA ALA A 41 -0.56 4.52 -11.37
C ALA A 41 -1.72 3.61 -11.75
N LEU A 42 -2.10 3.58 -13.04
CA LEU A 42 -3.05 2.57 -13.52
C LEU A 42 -2.47 1.17 -13.34
N GLN A 43 -1.15 1.01 -13.51
CA GLN A 43 -0.45 -0.20 -13.12
C GLN A 43 -0.59 -0.43 -11.61
N GLY A 44 -1.20 -1.55 -11.25
CA GLY A 44 -1.43 -1.97 -9.87
C GLY A 44 -2.55 -1.26 -9.13
N ALA A 45 -3.33 -0.38 -9.79
CA ALA A 45 -4.20 0.58 -9.10
C ALA A 45 -3.47 1.25 -7.92
N HIS A 46 -2.21 1.62 -8.17
CA HIS A 46 -1.23 1.82 -7.12
C HIS A 46 -1.31 3.26 -6.61
N LEU A 47 -1.86 3.47 -5.42
CA LEU A 47 -1.85 4.78 -4.75
C LEU A 47 -0.40 5.18 -4.43
N LEU A 48 0.11 6.20 -5.12
CA LEU A 48 1.51 6.63 -5.05
C LEU A 48 1.75 7.65 -3.93
N SER A 49 0.79 8.55 -3.72
CA SER A 49 0.88 9.66 -2.78
C SER A 49 -0.51 10.07 -2.31
N TRP A 50 -0.57 10.58 -1.07
CA TRP A 50 -1.76 11.18 -0.50
C TRP A 50 -1.32 12.24 0.52
N LYS A 51 -1.81 13.47 0.33
CA LYS A 51 -1.53 14.65 1.14
C LYS A 51 -2.82 15.46 1.30
N PRO A 52 -3.54 15.28 2.42
CA PRO A 52 -4.62 16.19 2.81
C PRO A 52 -4.11 17.63 2.91
N VAL A 53 -5.00 18.60 2.70
CA VAL A 53 -4.67 20.01 2.89
C VAL A 53 -4.19 20.27 4.33
N GLY A 54 -3.11 21.05 4.47
CA GLY A 54 -2.55 21.40 5.78
C GLY A 54 -1.64 20.36 6.43
N GLU A 55 -1.40 19.22 5.76
CA GLU A 55 -0.51 18.15 6.22
C GLU A 55 0.72 17.98 5.31
N GLU A 56 1.78 17.36 5.84
CA GLU A 56 2.88 16.83 5.03
C GLU A 56 2.47 15.56 4.27
N GLU A 57 3.23 15.17 3.23
CA GLU A 57 3.01 13.89 2.53
C GLU A 57 2.87 12.75 3.54
N VAL A 58 1.80 11.97 3.41
CA VAL A 58 1.50 10.87 4.36
C VAL A 58 2.09 9.56 3.87
N LEU A 59 2.09 9.34 2.55
CA LEU A 59 2.70 8.16 1.93
C LEU A 59 4.10 8.48 1.42
N TRP A 60 5.01 7.54 1.62
CA TRP A 60 6.37 7.63 1.11
C TRP A 60 6.44 7.00 -0.28
N LEU A 61 7.14 7.65 -1.21
CA LEU A 61 7.38 7.14 -2.56
C LEU A 61 8.87 7.23 -2.87
N SER A 62 9.46 6.11 -3.30
CA SER A 62 10.87 6.06 -3.66
C SER A 62 11.17 7.03 -4.80
N ASN A 63 12.26 7.78 -4.67
CA ASN A 63 12.76 8.62 -5.76
C ASN A 63 13.55 7.83 -6.83
N ASN A 64 13.81 6.55 -6.56
CA ASN A 64 14.53 5.64 -7.44
C ASN A 64 13.60 4.56 -8.04
N THR A 65 12.30 4.59 -7.74
CA THR A 65 11.38 3.58 -8.30
C THR A 65 11.29 3.74 -9.82
N PRO A 66 11.41 2.65 -10.59
CA PRO A 66 11.18 2.69 -12.02
C PRO A 66 9.69 2.85 -12.31
N PHE A 67 9.34 3.70 -13.27
CA PHE A 67 7.99 3.81 -13.84
C PHE A 67 7.93 3.04 -15.15
N LYS A 68 8.13 1.71 -15.06
CA LYS A 68 8.23 0.80 -16.20
C LYS A 68 7.10 -0.21 -16.24
N THR A 69 6.64 -0.53 -17.45
CA THR A 69 5.56 -1.50 -17.66
C THR A 69 5.91 -2.85 -17.03
N GLY A 70 5.02 -3.39 -16.22
CA GLY A 70 5.20 -4.69 -15.55
C GLY A 70 6.11 -4.67 -14.32
N VAL A 71 6.82 -3.58 -14.03
CA VAL A 71 7.75 -3.48 -12.90
C VAL A 71 7.04 -2.92 -11.67
N ALA A 72 7.12 -3.62 -10.54
CA ALA A 72 6.48 -3.18 -9.31
C ALA A 72 7.05 -1.83 -8.84
N LEU A 73 6.16 -0.92 -8.45
CA LEU A 73 6.52 0.39 -7.91
C LEU A 73 6.92 0.28 -6.43
N ARG A 74 7.93 1.06 -6.02
CA ARG A 74 8.46 1.11 -4.66
C ARG A 74 7.94 2.33 -3.89
N GLY A 75 7.15 2.08 -2.85
CA GLY A 75 6.47 3.11 -2.06
C GLY A 75 4.96 3.13 -2.33
N GLY A 76 4.24 4.12 -1.79
CA GLY A 76 2.79 4.22 -1.90
C GLY A 76 2.07 3.07 -1.18
N VAL A 77 1.02 2.53 -1.81
CA VAL A 77 0.28 1.35 -1.34
C VAL A 77 0.20 0.29 -2.44
N PRO A 78 1.23 -0.56 -2.58
CA PRO A 78 1.17 -1.74 -3.43
C PRO A 78 0.04 -2.69 -2.99
N ILE A 79 -0.74 -3.16 -3.95
CA ILE A 79 -1.73 -4.22 -3.75
C ILE A 79 -1.05 -5.58 -3.96
N CYS A 80 -0.88 -6.34 -2.89
CA CYS A 80 -0.33 -7.69 -2.93
C CYS A 80 -1.46 -8.70 -3.12
N TRP A 81 -1.56 -9.31 -4.31
CA TRP A 81 -2.61 -10.29 -4.62
C TRP A 81 -2.23 -11.11 -5.87
N PRO A 82 -2.48 -12.44 -5.92
CA PRO A 82 -3.28 -13.27 -5.00
C PRO A 82 -2.47 -13.99 -3.91
N TRP A 83 -1.19 -13.63 -3.72
CA TRP A 83 -0.41 -14.08 -2.58
C TRP A 83 0.34 -12.94 -1.92
N PHE A 84 0.58 -13.07 -0.61
CA PHE A 84 1.45 -12.21 0.17
C PHE A 84 2.82 -12.86 0.40
N GLY A 85 3.90 -12.09 0.28
CA GLY A 85 5.28 -12.58 0.48
C GLY A 85 5.80 -13.39 -0.72
N PRO A 86 6.85 -14.22 -0.51
CA PRO A 86 7.43 -15.06 -1.56
C PRO A 86 6.38 -15.97 -2.23
N ALA A 87 6.47 -16.12 -3.54
CA ALA A 87 5.62 -17.08 -4.25
C ALA A 87 5.97 -18.52 -3.86
N ALA A 88 4.95 -19.38 -3.75
CA ALA A 88 5.16 -20.82 -3.59
C ALA A 88 5.74 -21.47 -4.87
N GLN A 89 5.42 -20.90 -6.04
CA GLN A 89 5.91 -21.37 -7.33
C GLN A 89 7.24 -20.68 -7.68
N GLN A 90 8.21 -21.46 -8.13
CA GLN A 90 9.52 -20.95 -8.53
C GLN A 90 9.41 -20.02 -9.75
N GLY A 91 10.13 -18.90 -9.72
CA GLY A 91 10.18 -17.94 -10.82
C GLY A 91 9.08 -16.87 -10.81
N LEU A 92 8.09 -16.99 -9.92
CA LEU A 92 7.10 -15.94 -9.71
C LEU A 92 7.57 -14.89 -8.70
N PRO A 93 7.18 -13.61 -8.86
CA PRO A 93 7.57 -12.55 -7.96
C PRO A 93 6.92 -12.72 -6.59
N SER A 94 7.51 -12.08 -5.57
CA SER A 94 6.80 -11.91 -4.30
C SER A 94 5.56 -11.03 -4.48
N HIS A 95 4.58 -11.18 -3.59
CA HIS A 95 3.39 -10.34 -3.47
C HIS A 95 2.40 -10.38 -4.64
N GLY A 96 2.29 -11.53 -5.31
CA GLY A 96 1.35 -11.66 -6.41
C GLY A 96 1.78 -10.90 -7.66
N PHE A 97 0.80 -10.70 -8.53
CA PHE A 97 0.98 -10.05 -9.84
C PHE A 97 0.05 -8.85 -10.04
N ALA A 98 -0.95 -8.65 -9.16
CA ALA A 98 -1.93 -7.57 -9.30
C ALA A 98 -1.27 -6.18 -9.44
N ARG A 99 -0.21 -5.93 -8.66
CA ARG A 99 0.60 -4.69 -8.70
C ARG A 99 1.42 -4.47 -9.99
N ASN A 100 1.54 -5.48 -10.84
CA ASN A 100 2.34 -5.43 -12.06
C ASN A 100 1.49 -5.17 -13.31
N LEU A 101 0.17 -5.36 -13.22
CA LEU A 101 -0.74 -5.29 -14.36
C LEU A 101 -1.45 -3.93 -14.43
N PRO A 102 -1.83 -3.45 -15.62
CA PRO A 102 -2.66 -2.26 -15.76
C PRO A 102 -4.10 -2.53 -15.33
N TRP A 103 -4.65 -1.64 -14.50
CA TRP A 103 -6.05 -1.63 -14.07
C TRP A 103 -6.80 -0.55 -14.84
N ALA A 104 -8.10 -0.77 -15.06
CA ALA A 104 -8.99 0.24 -15.63
C ALA A 104 -9.52 1.15 -14.52
N LEU A 105 -9.49 2.47 -14.71
CA LEU A 105 -10.30 3.39 -13.91
C LEU A 105 -11.77 3.22 -14.32
N LYS A 106 -12.54 2.51 -13.51
CA LYS A 106 -13.90 2.05 -13.83
C LYS A 106 -14.96 3.08 -13.50
N ALA A 107 -14.77 3.82 -12.41
CA ALA A 107 -15.68 4.88 -11.98
C ALA A 107 -14.95 5.89 -11.10
N HIS A 108 -15.43 7.12 -11.08
CA HIS A 108 -15.02 8.14 -10.12
C HIS A 108 -16.18 9.10 -9.84
N ASN A 109 -16.15 9.72 -8.67
CA ASN A 109 -16.98 10.87 -8.32
C ASN A 109 -16.20 11.79 -7.39
N GLU A 110 -16.65 13.03 -7.26
CA GLU A 110 -15.99 14.06 -6.46
C GLU A 110 -17.03 14.99 -5.86
N ASP A 111 -16.69 15.53 -4.69
CA ASP A 111 -17.44 16.58 -3.99
C ASP A 111 -16.44 17.58 -3.37
N ASP A 112 -16.94 18.55 -2.61
CA ASP A 112 -16.09 19.57 -2.00
C ASP A 112 -15.08 19.00 -0.97
N ASN A 113 -15.21 17.74 -0.56
CA ASN A 113 -14.38 17.10 0.46
C ASN A 113 -13.26 16.23 -0.12
N GLY A 114 -13.40 15.75 -1.37
CA GLY A 114 -12.40 14.90 -2.00
C GLY A 114 -12.92 14.11 -3.20
N VAL A 115 -12.25 13.00 -3.49
CA VAL A 115 -12.48 12.19 -4.68
C VAL A 115 -12.61 10.71 -4.31
N MET A 116 -13.60 10.03 -4.91
CA MET A 116 -13.74 8.58 -4.89
C MET A 116 -13.32 7.99 -6.24
N LEU A 117 -12.55 6.91 -6.23
CA LEU A 117 -12.10 6.21 -7.44
C LEU A 117 -12.33 4.70 -7.29
N THR A 118 -12.77 4.03 -8.36
CA THR A 118 -12.83 2.57 -8.45
C THR A 118 -11.98 2.11 -9.61
N PHE A 119 -10.99 1.26 -9.33
CA PHE A 119 -10.19 0.57 -10.33
C PHE A 119 -10.60 -0.89 -10.45
N GLU A 120 -10.48 -1.45 -11.65
CA GLU A 120 -10.85 -2.85 -11.95
C GLU A 120 -9.71 -3.58 -12.66
N LEU A 121 -9.44 -4.82 -12.25
CA LEU A 121 -8.57 -5.76 -12.93
C LEU A 121 -9.29 -7.10 -13.10
N GLN A 122 -9.25 -7.67 -14.29
CA GLN A 122 -9.87 -8.96 -14.58
C GLN A 122 -8.83 -10.00 -15.01
N SER A 123 -9.17 -11.27 -14.84
CA SER A 123 -8.42 -12.37 -15.44
C SER A 123 -8.38 -12.27 -16.96
N SER A 124 -7.25 -12.65 -17.54
CA SER A 124 -7.04 -12.75 -18.99
C SER A 124 -6.38 -14.08 -19.35
N GLU A 125 -6.23 -14.37 -20.64
CA GLU A 125 -5.46 -15.54 -21.09
C GLU A 125 -4.02 -15.50 -20.52
N ALA A 126 -3.43 -14.31 -20.41
CA ALA A 126 -2.08 -14.15 -19.87
C ALA A 126 -2.01 -14.47 -18.36
N THR A 127 -2.97 -13.99 -17.56
CA THR A 127 -2.97 -14.28 -16.11
C THR A 127 -3.24 -15.75 -15.84
N ARG A 128 -4.14 -16.38 -16.61
CA ARG A 128 -4.48 -17.80 -16.50
C ARG A 128 -3.30 -18.74 -16.81
N LYS A 129 -2.24 -18.26 -17.48
CA LYS A 129 -1.02 -19.06 -17.73
C LYS A 129 -0.23 -19.39 -16.46
N TYR A 130 -0.27 -18.53 -15.44
CA TYR A 130 0.46 -18.75 -14.17
C TYR A 130 -0.46 -18.83 -12.95
N TRP A 131 -1.72 -18.42 -13.06
CA TRP A 131 -2.72 -18.59 -12.01
C TRP A 131 -4.09 -18.90 -12.65
N PRO A 132 -4.48 -20.18 -12.76
CA PRO A 132 -5.58 -20.65 -13.61
C PRO A 132 -6.97 -20.45 -12.96
N HIS A 133 -7.26 -19.21 -12.57
CA HIS A 133 -8.56 -18.81 -12.01
C HIS A 133 -9.07 -17.58 -12.76
N ASP A 134 -10.38 -17.55 -12.99
CA ASP A 134 -11.05 -16.32 -13.38
C ASP A 134 -11.31 -15.45 -12.15
N PHE A 135 -11.14 -14.14 -12.31
CA PHE A 135 -11.33 -13.18 -11.23
C PHE A 135 -11.74 -11.81 -11.75
N THR A 136 -12.41 -11.05 -10.89
CA THR A 136 -12.50 -9.59 -10.99
C THR A 136 -12.09 -8.97 -9.67
N LEU A 137 -11.03 -8.16 -9.69
CA LEU A 137 -10.60 -7.35 -8.57
C LEU A 137 -11.11 -5.93 -8.71
N LEU A 138 -11.60 -5.38 -7.61
CA LEU A 138 -11.95 -3.98 -7.48
C LEU A 138 -11.09 -3.35 -6.38
N ALA A 139 -10.44 -2.23 -6.71
CA ALA A 139 -9.72 -1.40 -5.74
C ALA A 139 -10.44 -0.06 -5.65
N ARG A 140 -11.10 0.21 -4.53
CA ARG A 140 -11.86 1.42 -4.27
C ARG A 140 -11.09 2.33 -3.33
N PHE A 141 -11.03 3.60 -3.69
CA PHE A 141 -10.32 4.62 -2.94
C PHE A 141 -11.27 5.77 -2.62
N LYS A 142 -11.16 6.30 -1.41
CA LYS A 142 -11.63 7.66 -1.08
C LYS A 142 -10.44 8.46 -0.61
N VAL A 143 -10.14 9.56 -1.28
CA VAL A 143 -9.04 10.46 -0.90
C VAL A 143 -9.61 11.83 -0.59
N GLY A 144 -9.41 12.27 0.64
CA GLY A 144 -9.84 13.56 1.16
C GLY A 144 -9.07 13.87 2.45
N LYS A 145 -9.78 14.33 3.49
CA LYS A 145 -9.21 14.48 4.85
C LYS A 145 -8.65 13.17 5.41
N THR A 146 -9.31 12.06 5.13
CA THR A 146 -8.84 10.69 5.37
C THR A 146 -8.58 9.99 4.03
N CYS A 147 -7.91 8.85 4.08
CA CYS A 147 -7.75 7.96 2.93
C CYS A 147 -8.34 6.58 3.25
N GLU A 148 -9.33 6.16 2.49
CA GLU A 148 -9.89 4.81 2.56
C GLU A 148 -9.45 4.01 1.34
N ILE A 149 -9.06 2.76 1.57
CA ILE A 149 -8.63 1.80 0.55
C ILE A 149 -9.38 0.50 0.80
N GLU A 150 -10.15 0.03 -0.18
CA GLU A 150 -10.82 -1.27 -0.13
C GLU A 150 -10.42 -2.09 -1.35
N LEU A 151 -9.92 -3.30 -1.12
CA LEU A 151 -9.72 -4.33 -2.12
C LEU A 151 -10.83 -5.37 -1.99
N GLU A 152 -11.48 -5.68 -3.10
CA GLU A 152 -12.54 -6.69 -3.19
C GLU A 152 -12.24 -7.65 -4.34
N ALA A 153 -12.29 -8.96 -4.08
CA ALA A 153 -12.03 -10.00 -5.08
C ALA A 153 -13.25 -10.88 -5.30
N HIS A 154 -13.67 -10.96 -6.56
CA HIS A 154 -14.77 -11.79 -7.04
C HIS A 154 -14.24 -13.00 -7.80
N GLY A 155 -14.81 -14.17 -7.52
CA GLY A 155 -14.49 -15.45 -8.13
C GLY A 155 -14.47 -16.57 -7.10
N GLU A 156 -13.91 -17.72 -7.47
CA GLU A 156 -13.86 -18.94 -6.66
C GLU A 156 -12.40 -19.35 -6.43
N PHE A 157 -11.84 -18.94 -5.30
CA PHE A 157 -10.42 -19.17 -4.97
C PHE A 157 -10.08 -18.88 -3.52
N ALA A 158 -8.91 -19.36 -3.11
CA ALA A 158 -8.28 -19.11 -1.83
C ALA A 158 -7.01 -18.27 -2.04
N THR A 159 -6.87 -17.14 -1.34
CA THR A 159 -5.76 -16.18 -1.56
C THR A 159 -5.15 -15.69 -0.26
N THR A 160 -3.95 -15.12 -0.34
CA THR A 160 -3.40 -14.24 0.70
C THR A 160 -3.14 -12.86 0.09
N SER A 161 -3.29 -11.81 0.87
CA SER A 161 -3.27 -10.45 0.33
C SER A 161 -2.76 -9.42 1.31
N ALA A 162 -2.34 -8.27 0.79
CA ALA A 162 -1.95 -7.13 1.60
C ALA A 162 -2.18 -5.79 0.89
N LEU A 163 -2.45 -4.76 1.70
CA LEU A 163 -2.28 -3.36 1.35
C LEU A 163 -0.95 -2.91 1.97
N HIS A 164 0.12 -2.89 1.17
CA HIS A 164 1.51 -2.79 1.65
C HIS A 164 1.95 -1.32 1.85
N SER A 165 1.23 -0.56 2.67
CA SER A 165 1.38 0.90 2.76
C SER A 165 2.74 1.34 3.31
N TYR A 166 3.40 2.26 2.61
CA TYR A 166 4.64 2.93 3.02
C TYR A 166 4.29 4.31 3.59
N PHE A 167 4.42 4.50 4.90
CA PHE A 167 4.13 5.78 5.55
C PHE A 167 5.36 6.64 5.62
N ASN A 168 5.24 7.88 5.18
CA ASN A 168 6.30 8.88 5.27
C ASN A 168 6.47 9.33 6.72
N VAL A 169 7.69 9.19 7.22
CA VAL A 169 8.07 9.59 8.58
C VAL A 169 9.32 10.48 8.53
N GLY A 170 9.51 11.31 9.56
CA GLY A 170 10.66 12.21 9.59
C GLY A 170 11.98 11.49 9.88
N ASP A 171 12.01 10.58 10.86
CA ASP A 171 13.20 9.77 11.16
C ASP A 171 12.81 8.43 11.81
N ILE A 172 13.04 7.32 11.10
CA ILE A 172 12.74 5.96 11.56
C ILE A 172 13.33 5.63 12.93
N ALA A 173 14.45 6.25 13.32
CA ALA A 173 15.12 5.99 14.60
C ALA A 173 14.27 6.41 15.81
N ASN A 174 13.33 7.35 15.64
CA ASN A 174 12.43 7.80 16.70
C ASN A 174 10.98 7.34 16.53
N VAL A 175 10.69 6.63 15.44
CA VAL A 175 9.36 6.09 15.16
C VAL A 175 9.09 4.89 16.05
N LYS A 176 7.88 4.89 16.59
CA LYS A 176 7.28 3.72 17.22
C LYS A 176 5.85 3.54 16.74
N VAL A 177 5.41 2.29 16.64
CA VAL A 177 4.05 1.94 16.23
C VAL A 177 3.39 1.21 17.39
N SER A 178 2.24 1.71 17.87
CA SER A 178 1.43 1.05 18.89
C SER A 178 0.20 0.36 18.28
N GLY A 179 -0.55 -0.40 19.09
CA GLY A 179 -1.76 -1.11 18.65
C GLY A 179 -1.46 -2.43 17.95
N LEU A 180 -0.23 -2.94 18.06
CA LEU A 180 0.23 -4.13 17.33
C LEU A 180 -0.04 -5.45 18.07
N GLY A 181 -0.70 -5.39 19.23
CA GLY A 181 -1.02 -6.57 20.02
C GLY A 181 0.19 -7.23 20.67
N ASP A 182 0.09 -8.53 20.95
CA ASP A 182 1.08 -9.28 21.70
C ASP A 182 1.96 -10.16 20.79
N ARG A 183 1.40 -11.13 20.08
CA ARG A 183 2.17 -12.15 19.37
C ARG A 183 2.58 -11.69 17.97
N PHE A 184 3.80 -12.02 17.57
CA PHE A 184 4.29 -11.77 16.21
C PHE A 184 5.19 -12.89 15.70
N ILE A 185 5.31 -13.01 14.38
CA ILE A 185 6.31 -13.82 13.68
C ILE A 185 7.41 -12.89 13.19
N ASP A 186 8.66 -13.14 13.58
CA ASP A 186 9.83 -12.37 13.15
C ASP A 186 10.48 -12.98 11.91
N LYS A 187 10.19 -12.41 10.73
CA LYS A 187 10.74 -12.90 9.46
C LYS A 187 12.23 -12.62 9.30
N VAL A 188 12.83 -11.74 10.12
CA VAL A 188 14.29 -11.52 10.13
C VAL A 188 14.99 -12.61 10.93
N ASN A 189 14.34 -13.12 11.98
CA ASN A 189 14.91 -14.11 12.89
C ASN A 189 14.25 -15.50 12.70
N ASP A 190 14.43 -16.07 11.51
CA ASP A 190 13.99 -17.45 11.16
C ASP A 190 12.49 -17.72 11.34
N ALA A 191 11.63 -16.70 11.20
CA ALA A 191 10.19 -16.81 11.47
C ALA A 191 9.87 -17.28 12.90
N LYS A 192 10.74 -16.97 13.87
CA LYS A 192 10.48 -17.25 15.29
C LYS A 192 9.28 -16.44 15.77
N GLU A 193 8.46 -17.08 16.57
CA GLU A 193 7.38 -16.40 17.26
C GLU A 193 7.92 -15.65 18.48
N GLY A 194 7.45 -14.42 18.67
CA GLY A 194 7.77 -13.59 19.80
C GLY A 194 6.52 -12.95 20.42
N VAL A 195 6.74 -12.32 21.58
CA VAL A 195 5.71 -11.56 22.30
C VAL A 195 6.21 -10.12 22.49
N LEU A 196 5.37 -9.16 22.13
CA LEU A 196 5.62 -7.73 22.18
C LEU A 196 5.09 -7.19 23.51
N ALA A 197 5.96 -6.59 24.31
CA ALA A 197 5.54 -5.95 25.54
C ALA A 197 4.74 -4.67 25.22
N GLY A 198 3.46 -4.66 25.60
CA GLY A 198 2.61 -3.47 25.54
C GLY A 198 2.20 -3.01 24.13
N GLY A 199 2.28 -3.88 23.11
CA GLY A 199 1.73 -3.53 21.79
C GLY A 199 2.54 -2.52 20.99
N ILE A 200 3.79 -2.24 21.38
CA ILE A 200 4.63 -1.18 20.79
C ILE A 200 5.87 -1.75 20.10
N GLN A 201 6.07 -1.39 18.84
CA GLN A 201 7.26 -1.72 18.05
C GLN A 201 8.10 -0.48 17.75
N THR A 202 9.42 -0.59 17.90
CA THR A 202 10.44 0.37 17.42
C THR A 202 11.23 -0.20 16.25
N PHE A 203 11.92 0.64 15.47
CA PHE A 203 12.62 0.21 14.25
C PHE A 203 14.11 0.62 14.25
N PRO A 204 14.93 0.13 15.21
CA PRO A 204 16.35 0.51 15.31
C PRO A 204 17.20 -0.03 14.15
N ASP A 205 16.75 -1.13 13.54
CA ASP A 205 17.40 -1.85 12.45
C ASP A 205 16.34 -2.53 11.58
N ARG A 206 16.77 -3.35 10.61
CA ARG A 206 15.88 -4.18 9.77
C ARG A 206 14.86 -4.90 10.65
N THR A 207 13.60 -4.57 10.43
CA THR A 207 12.45 -5.17 11.12
C THR A 207 11.50 -5.70 10.07
N ASP A 208 11.06 -6.94 10.21
CA ASP A 208 10.06 -7.54 9.34
C ASP A 208 9.18 -8.50 10.16
N ARG A 209 8.02 -8.02 10.63
CA ARG A 209 7.21 -8.75 11.61
C ARG A 209 5.76 -8.84 11.18
N VAL A 210 5.19 -10.05 11.32
CA VAL A 210 3.75 -10.32 11.14
C VAL A 210 3.09 -10.38 12.51
N TYR A 211 2.28 -9.39 12.84
CA TYR A 211 1.51 -9.36 14.09
C TYR A 211 0.25 -10.22 13.96
N LEU A 212 0.07 -11.12 14.93
CA LEU A 212 -0.95 -12.17 14.87
C LEU A 212 -2.26 -11.80 15.56
N ASN A 213 -2.22 -10.82 16.46
CA ASN A 213 -3.37 -10.35 17.22
C ASN A 213 -3.35 -8.81 17.40
N PRO A 214 -3.17 -8.03 16.32
CA PRO A 214 -3.15 -6.57 16.42
C PRO A 214 -4.53 -6.03 16.79
N GLU A 215 -4.55 -4.82 17.35
CA GLU A 215 -5.79 -4.05 17.48
C GLU A 215 -6.29 -3.61 16.09
N ALA A 216 -7.54 -3.15 16.03
CA ALA A 216 -8.10 -2.63 14.78
C ALA A 216 -7.35 -1.39 14.25
N CYS A 217 -6.63 -0.66 15.10
CA CYS A 217 -5.90 0.54 14.72
C CYS A 217 -4.44 0.47 15.18
N SER A 218 -3.52 0.50 14.21
CA SER A 218 -2.11 0.78 14.48
C SER A 218 -1.88 2.29 14.48
N VAL A 219 -1.12 2.80 15.45
CA VAL A 219 -0.81 4.23 15.53
C VAL A 219 0.69 4.43 15.34
N ILE A 220 1.06 5.11 14.27
CA ILE A 220 2.44 5.52 14.00
C ILE A 220 2.70 6.82 14.75
N HIS A 221 3.68 6.82 15.65
CA HIS A 221 4.10 8.00 16.37
C HIS A 221 5.36 8.59 15.73
N ASP A 222 5.24 9.79 15.16
CA ASP A 222 6.34 10.51 14.52
C ASP A 222 6.63 11.81 15.27
N ALA A 223 7.71 11.79 16.05
CA ALA A 223 8.13 12.95 16.83
C ALA A 223 8.78 14.03 15.93
N THR A 224 9.42 13.65 14.83
CA THR A 224 10.08 14.60 13.93
C THR A 224 9.06 15.45 13.17
N LEU A 225 8.00 14.83 12.67
CA LEU A 225 6.93 15.53 11.94
C LEU A 225 5.79 16.00 12.85
N ASN A 226 5.93 15.86 14.18
CA ASN A 226 4.94 16.28 15.18
C ASN A 226 3.51 15.80 14.88
N ARG A 227 3.38 14.51 14.54
CA ARG A 227 2.09 13.90 14.16
C ARG A 227 1.95 12.46 14.62
N THR A 228 0.72 11.97 14.58
CA THR A 228 0.45 10.54 14.49
C THR A 228 -0.26 10.23 13.19
N ILE A 229 -0.04 9.01 12.68
CA ILE A 229 -0.80 8.45 11.56
C ILE A 229 -1.51 7.23 12.09
N ASP A 230 -2.84 7.28 12.08
CA ASP A 230 -3.69 6.17 12.46
C ASP A 230 -3.95 5.31 11.23
N VAL A 231 -3.69 4.02 11.34
CA VAL A 231 -3.88 3.02 10.29
C VAL A 231 -4.89 2.02 10.80
N VAL A 232 -6.13 2.14 10.33
CA VAL A 232 -7.24 1.27 10.73
C VAL A 232 -7.36 0.12 9.74
N HIS A 233 -7.48 -1.09 10.27
CA HIS A 233 -7.42 -2.34 9.53
C HIS A 233 -8.78 -3.04 9.56
N HIS A 234 -9.31 -3.38 8.39
CA HIS A 234 -10.60 -4.05 8.25
C HIS A 234 -10.47 -5.33 7.42
N HIS A 235 -11.22 -6.36 7.81
CA HIS A 235 -11.25 -7.67 7.14
C HIS A 235 -9.87 -8.35 7.02
N HIS A 236 -8.93 -7.94 7.85
CA HIS A 236 -7.57 -8.45 7.90
C HIS A 236 -7.46 -9.60 8.90
N LEU A 237 -6.39 -10.37 8.79
CA LEU A 237 -6.00 -11.37 9.79
C LEU A 237 -4.73 -10.95 10.52
N ASN A 238 -3.90 -10.13 9.88
CA ASN A 238 -2.59 -9.74 10.36
C ASN A 238 -2.30 -8.27 10.04
N VAL A 239 -1.38 -7.69 10.80
CA VAL A 239 -0.70 -6.44 10.44
C VAL A 239 0.76 -6.79 10.21
N VAL A 240 1.41 -6.14 9.24
CA VAL A 240 2.87 -6.27 9.06
C VAL A 240 3.56 -4.94 9.33
N GLY A 241 4.61 -4.99 10.14
CA GLY A 241 5.51 -3.87 10.40
C GLY A 241 6.83 -4.14 9.72
N TRP A 242 7.23 -3.26 8.81
CA TRP A 242 8.47 -3.44 8.07
C TRP A 242 9.28 -2.15 7.89
N ASN A 243 10.58 -2.27 8.08
CA ASN A 243 11.57 -1.32 7.58
C ASN A 243 12.82 -2.11 7.16
N PRO A 244 13.40 -1.84 5.97
CA PRO A 244 14.52 -2.60 5.44
C PRO A 244 15.82 -2.44 6.23
N GLY A 245 15.97 -1.35 6.99
CA GLY A 245 17.25 -0.94 7.55
C GLY A 245 18.26 -0.53 6.47
N PRO A 246 19.45 -0.05 6.88
CA PRO A 246 20.42 0.55 5.97
C PRO A 246 20.96 -0.45 4.93
N ALA A 247 21.36 -1.65 5.36
CA ALA A 247 22.01 -2.62 4.49
C ALA A 247 21.10 -3.07 3.33
N LEU A 248 19.83 -3.36 3.62
CA LEU A 248 18.89 -3.78 2.57
C LEU A 248 18.51 -2.60 1.67
N SER A 249 18.33 -1.39 2.23
CA SER A 249 18.07 -0.16 1.47
C SER A 249 19.14 0.08 0.38
N VAL A 250 20.42 -0.02 0.73
CA VAL A 250 21.56 0.12 -0.21
C VAL A 250 21.55 -0.95 -1.32
N SER A 251 21.12 -2.16 -1.01
CA SER A 251 21.09 -3.26 -1.99
C SER A 251 19.88 -3.21 -2.94
N MET A 252 18.85 -2.45 -2.60
CA MET A 252 17.61 -2.36 -3.35
C MET A 252 17.70 -1.22 -4.37
N GLY A 253 17.99 -1.55 -5.63
CA GLY A 253 18.18 -0.54 -6.69
C GLY A 253 16.96 0.36 -6.98
N ASP A 254 15.76 -0.04 -6.56
CA ASP A 254 14.53 0.76 -6.68
C ASP A 254 14.27 1.66 -5.45
N MET A 255 15.20 1.72 -4.50
CA MET A 255 15.16 2.50 -3.27
C MET A 255 16.41 3.40 -3.19
N PRO A 256 16.33 4.64 -2.67
CA PRO A 256 17.53 5.38 -2.31
C PRO A 256 18.29 4.65 -1.20
N ASP A 257 19.62 4.73 -1.18
CA ASP A 257 20.46 4.12 -0.13
C ASP A 257 19.99 4.50 1.29
N ASP A 258 19.60 5.76 1.47
CA ASP A 258 19.08 6.31 2.72
C ASP A 258 17.54 6.31 2.81
N GLY A 259 16.84 5.67 1.87
CA GLY A 259 15.39 5.68 1.77
C GLY A 259 14.69 5.14 3.02
N TYR A 260 15.27 4.11 3.66
CA TYR A 260 14.76 3.50 4.89
C TYR A 260 14.58 4.50 6.05
N LYS A 261 15.29 5.64 6.05
CA LYS A 261 15.23 6.62 7.14
C LYS A 261 13.87 7.31 7.23
N THR A 262 13.16 7.42 6.11
CA THR A 262 11.97 8.27 5.99
C THR A 262 10.68 7.49 5.74
N PHE A 263 10.68 6.19 5.97
CA PHE A 263 9.43 5.42 5.94
C PHE A 263 9.35 4.30 6.96
N VAL A 264 8.13 3.95 7.31
CA VAL A 264 7.78 2.68 7.95
C VAL A 264 6.61 2.06 7.20
N CYS A 265 6.65 0.75 6.97
CA CYS A 265 5.49 0.03 6.47
C CYS A 265 4.63 -0.46 7.63
N VAL A 266 3.34 -0.16 7.54
CA VAL A 266 2.28 -0.68 8.42
C VAL A 266 1.17 -1.22 7.53
N GLU A 267 1.23 -2.51 7.27
CA GLU A 267 0.46 -3.15 6.20
C GLU A 267 -0.80 -3.80 6.76
N THR A 268 -1.90 -3.68 6.05
CA THR A 268 -3.11 -4.47 6.33
C THR A 268 -2.99 -5.79 5.59
N VAL A 269 -3.02 -6.93 6.29
CA VAL A 269 -2.61 -8.22 5.72
C VAL A 269 -3.59 -9.36 6.04
N TYR A 270 -3.74 -10.28 5.10
CA TYR A 270 -4.38 -11.58 5.32
C TYR A 270 -3.41 -12.68 4.84
N ALA A 271 -2.62 -13.26 5.74
CA ALA A 271 -1.51 -14.16 5.36
C ALA A 271 -1.36 -15.44 6.18
N THR A 272 -1.72 -15.46 7.47
CA THR A 272 -1.54 -16.66 8.30
C THR A 272 -2.57 -17.77 8.06
N ALA A 273 -3.58 -17.48 7.24
CA ALA A 273 -4.52 -18.42 6.65
C ALA A 273 -4.92 -17.90 5.26
N PRO A 274 -5.43 -18.75 4.36
CA PRO A 274 -6.00 -18.27 3.10
C PRO A 274 -7.39 -17.67 3.30
N GLN A 275 -7.65 -16.55 2.63
CA GLN A 275 -8.95 -15.92 2.53
C GLN A 275 -9.73 -16.53 1.36
N GLN A 276 -10.94 -17.02 1.63
CA GLN A 276 -11.83 -17.57 0.60
C GLN A 276 -12.67 -16.47 -0.04
N ALA A 277 -12.74 -16.49 -1.37
CA ALA A 277 -13.74 -15.79 -2.16
C ALA A 277 -14.66 -16.82 -2.82
N THR A 278 -15.97 -16.56 -2.80
CA THR A 278 -16.98 -17.33 -3.52
C THR A 278 -17.87 -16.42 -4.35
N GLU A 279 -18.64 -16.97 -5.29
CA GLU A 279 -19.59 -16.25 -6.15
C GLU A 279 -20.58 -15.42 -5.34
N GLU A 280 -21.04 -15.94 -4.19
CA GLU A 280 -21.99 -15.25 -3.31
C GLU A 280 -21.31 -14.26 -2.34
N LYS A 281 -20.00 -14.44 -2.08
CA LYS A 281 -19.28 -13.69 -1.06
C LYS A 281 -17.85 -13.35 -1.52
N PRO A 282 -17.63 -12.16 -2.10
CA PRO A 282 -16.29 -11.73 -2.45
C PRO A 282 -15.42 -11.58 -1.20
N SER A 283 -14.13 -11.83 -1.35
CA SER A 283 -13.16 -11.54 -0.30
C SER A 283 -12.87 -10.03 -0.26
N ARG A 284 -12.59 -9.51 0.94
CA ARG A 284 -12.37 -8.06 1.15
C ARG A 284 -11.18 -7.83 2.07
N LEU A 285 -10.45 -6.75 1.82
CA LEU A 285 -9.38 -6.24 2.67
C LEU A 285 -9.39 -4.72 2.60
N ALA A 286 -9.41 -4.03 3.73
CA ALA A 286 -9.49 -2.57 3.71
C ALA A 286 -8.63 -1.88 4.77
N GLN A 287 -8.12 -0.71 4.41
CA GLN A 287 -7.30 0.15 5.26
C GLN A 287 -7.86 1.58 5.22
N THR A 288 -7.99 2.20 6.40
CA THR A 288 -8.33 3.62 6.51
C THR A 288 -7.18 4.34 7.21
N ILE A 289 -6.77 5.48 6.66
CA ILE A 289 -5.65 6.27 7.14
C ILE A 289 -6.14 7.65 7.58
N CYS A 290 -5.74 8.06 8.78
CA CYS A 290 -6.01 9.38 9.33
C CYS A 290 -4.71 10.01 9.87
N VAL A 291 -4.60 11.33 9.81
CA VAL A 291 -3.48 12.08 10.39
C VAL A 291 -4.02 12.93 11.53
N ALA A 292 -3.32 12.92 12.67
CA ALA A 292 -3.59 13.80 13.79
C ALA A 292 -2.32 14.57 14.19
N LYS A 293 -2.47 15.86 14.48
CA LYS A 293 -1.38 16.70 15.00
C LYS A 293 -1.12 16.37 16.46
N ARG A 294 0.15 16.40 16.85
CA ARG A 294 0.59 16.27 18.25
C ARG A 294 0.96 17.61 18.86
#